data_AF-A0A258P8V4-F1
#
_entry.id   AF-A0A258P8V4-F1
#
_cell.length_a   1.000
_cell.length_b   1.000
_cell.length_c   1.000
_cell.angle_alpha   90.00
_cell.angle_beta   90.00
_cell.angle_gamma   90.00
#
_symmetry.space_group_name_H-M   'P 1'
#
loop_
_entity.id
_entity.type
_entity.pdbx_description
1 polymer ?
#
loop_
_entity_poly.entity_id
_entity_poly.type
_entity_poly.pdbx_seq_one_letter_code
_entity_poly.pdbx_strand_id
1 'polypeptide(L)' 'MAGDEISIADFAIVGWVWRHERHKVDLADFPHVQRWYRGMMGRYGVGRGFGVGLKMTE' A
#
# COMPACT_ATOMS: atom_id res chain seq x y z
N MET A 1 -6.59 5.68 5.52
CA MET A 1 -7.57 6.19 4.52
C MET A 1 -9.01 6.01 4.98
N ALA A 2 -9.31 5.23 6.03
CA ALA A 2 -10.69 4.95 6.49
C ALA A 2 -11.04 5.54 7.88
N GLY A 3 -10.45 6.67 8.25
CA GLY A 3 -10.54 7.26 9.59
C GLY A 3 -9.22 7.19 10.35
N ASP A 4 -9.29 7.32 11.67
CA ASP A 4 -8.11 7.34 12.55
C ASP A 4 -7.47 5.96 12.73
N GLU A 5 -8.30 4.90 12.65
CA GLU A 5 -7.87 3.52 12.80
C GLU A 5 -7.62 2.83 11.45
N ILE A 6 -6.70 1.86 11.47
CA ILE A 6 -6.46 1.02 10.29
C ILE A 6 -7.60 0.01 10.10
N SER A 7 -7.97 -0.23 8.84
CA SER A 7 -9.06 -1.13 8.50
C SER A 7 -8.72 -2.04 7.32
N ILE A 8 -9.62 -2.98 7.01
CA ILE A 8 -9.51 -3.84 5.82
C ILE A 8 -9.40 -3.02 4.52
N ALA A 9 -9.99 -1.82 4.47
CA ALA A 9 -9.91 -0.95 3.31
C ALA A 9 -8.46 -0.53 3.00
N ASP A 10 -7.63 -0.28 4.03
CA ASP A 10 -6.23 0.10 3.83
C ASP A 10 -5.41 -1.05 3.21
N PHE A 11 -5.67 -2.29 3.63
CA PHE A 11 -5.04 -3.48 3.05
C PHE A 11 -5.55 -3.80 1.65
N ALA A 12 -6.82 -3.55 1.36
CA ALA A 12 -7.39 -3.77 0.03
C ALA A 12 -6.79 -2.81 -1.02
N ILE A 13 -6.42 -1.59 -0.64
CA ILE A 13 -5.97 -0.55 -1.58
C ILE A 13 -4.45 -0.32 -1.60
N VAL A 14 -3.70 -0.72 -0.57
CA VAL A 14 -2.23 -0.54 -0.56
C VAL A 14 -1.54 -1.22 -1.75
N GLY A 15 -2.05 -2.37 -2.20
CA GLY A 15 -1.51 -3.08 -3.37
C GLY A 15 -1.63 -2.27 -4.68
N TRP A 16 -2.66 -1.44 -4.80
CA TRP A 16 -2.85 -0.55 -5.94
C TRP A 16 -1.88 0.64 -5.87
N VAL A 17 -1.81 1.29 -4.70
CA VAL A 17 -0.96 2.48 -4.53
C VAL A 17 0.53 2.14 -4.57
N TRP A 18 0.94 0.95 -4.13
CA TRP A 18 2.34 0.49 -4.22
C TRP A 18 2.94 0.60 -5.63
N ARG A 19 2.11 0.51 -6.69
CA ARG A 19 2.55 0.64 -8.09
C ARG A 19 2.45 2.06 -8.65
N HIS A 20 2.28 3.08 -7.81
CA HIS A 20 2.05 4.46 -8.25
C HIS A 20 3.08 4.97 -9.28
N GLU A 21 4.37 4.61 -9.14
CA GLU A 21 5.42 4.99 -10.09
C GLU A 21 5.16 4.41 -11.49
N ARG A 22 4.68 3.16 -11.56
CA ARG A 22 4.31 2.52 -12.85
C ARG A 22 3.08 3.17 -13.49
N HIS A 23 2.23 3.79 -12.67
CA HIS A 23 1.07 4.57 -13.12
C HIS A 23 1.42 6.03 -13.42
N LYS A 24 2.70 6.43 -13.33
CA LYS A 24 3.18 7.80 -13.54
C LYS A 24 2.54 8.81 -12.57
N VAL A 25 2.32 8.39 -11.33
CA VAL A 25 1.80 9.23 -10.24
C VAL A 25 2.91 9.52 -9.24
N ASP A 26 3.25 10.79 -9.06
CA ASP A 26 4.11 11.25 -7.97
C ASP A 26 3.26 11.45 -6.71
N LEU A 27 3.58 10.72 -5.64
CA LEU A 27 2.87 10.88 -4.36
C LEU A 27 3.22 12.19 -3.66
N ALA A 28 4.27 12.90 -4.06
CA ALA A 28 4.57 14.23 -3.54
C ALA A 28 3.42 15.23 -3.80
N ASP A 29 2.68 15.06 -4.90
CA ASP A 29 1.50 15.87 -5.24
C ASP A 29 0.30 15.56 -4.31
N PHE A 30 0.35 14.44 -3.58
CA PHE A 30 -0.73 13.94 -2.72
C PHE A 30 -0.20 13.68 -1.30
N PRO A 31 0.16 14.71 -0.52
CA PRO A 31 0.89 14.56 0.75
C PRO A 31 0.15 13.69 1.78
N HIS A 32 -1.19 13.72 1.79
CA HIS A 32 -1.95 12.86 2.68
C HIS A 32 -1.91 11.38 2.28
N VAL A 33 -1.90 11.09 0.98
CA VAL A 33 -1.72 9.74 0.43
C VAL A 33 -0.30 9.27 0.69
N GLN A 34 0.70 10.13 0.49
CA GLN A 34 2.10 9.80 0.76
C GLN A 34 2.33 9.43 2.22
N ARG A 35 1.78 10.21 3.18
CA ARG A 35 1.85 9.89 4.61
C ARG A 35 1.24 8.53 4.92
N TRP A 36 0.04 8.29 4.40
CA TRP A 36 -0.65 7.01 4.58
C TRP A 36 0.13 5.83 3.98
N TYR A 37 0.63 5.98 2.75
CA TYR A 37 1.41 4.95 2.06
C TYR A 37 2.69 4.59 2.81
N ARG A 38 3.44 5.59 3.27
CA ARG A 38 4.63 5.38 4.13
C ARG A 38 4.27 4.65 5.42
N GLY A 39 3.16 5.02 6.06
CA GLY A 39 2.65 4.33 7.25
C GLY A 39 2.30 2.86 6.98
N MET A 40 1.67 2.55 5.85
CA MET A 40 1.35 1.18 5.46
C MET A 40 2.60 0.36 5.16
N MET A 41 3.53 0.90 4.36
CA MET A 41 4.77 0.20 3.99
C MET A 41 5.72 0.00 5.19
N GLY A 42 5.60 0.83 6.23
CA GLY A 42 6.34 0.66 7.49
C GLY A 42 5.82 -0.46 8.41
N ARG A 43 4.65 -1.05 8.13
CA ARG A 43 4.07 -2.12 8.97
C ARG A 43 4.70 -3.48 8.65
N TYR A 44 5.14 -4.19 9.69
CA TYR A 44 5.71 -5.54 9.56
C TYR A 44 4.80 -6.51 8.79
N GLY A 45 3.50 -6.56 9.11
CA GLY A 45 2.54 -7.44 8.44
C GLY A 45 2.37 -7.14 6.95
N VAL A 46 2.44 -5.87 6.56
CA VAL A 46 2.37 -5.46 5.14
C VAL A 46 3.61 -5.94 4.40
N GLY A 47 4.80 -5.71 4.95
CA GLY A 47 6.05 -6.22 4.39
C GLY A 47 6.07 -7.74 4.24
N ARG A 48 5.55 -8.47 5.23
CA ARG A 48 5.37 -9.94 5.15
C ARG A 48 4.44 -10.34 4.02
N GLY A 49 3.31 -9.65 3.83
CA GLY A 49 2.36 -9.91 2.75
C GLY A 49 2.96 -9.71 1.36
N PHE A 50 3.67 -8.59 1.15
CA PHE A 50 4.36 -8.33 -0.13
C PHE A 50 5.54 -9.28 -0.40
N GLY A 51 6.14 -9.85 0.65
CA GLY A 51 7.19 -10.85 0.52
C GLY A 51 6.70 -12.25 0.10
N VAL A 52 5.38 -12.49 0.10
CA VAL A 52 4.81 -13.74 -0.41
C VAL A 52 4.76 -13.68 -1.94
N GLY A 53 5.58 -14.49 -2.60
CA GLY A 53 5.50 -14.66 -4.06
C GLY A 53 4.13 -15.24 -4.45
N LEU A 54 3.54 -14.69 -5.51
CA LEU A 54 2.36 -15.31 -6.14
C LEU A 54 2.77 -16.68 -6.66
N LYS A 55 2.32 -17.74 -5.98
CA LYS A 55 2.41 -19.08 -6.53
C LYS A 55 1.38 -19.19 -7.64
N MET A 56 1.83 -19.20 -8.88
CA MET A 56 1.01 -19.67 -9.99
C MET A 56 1.00 -21.19 -9.89
N THR A 57 -0.06 -21.76 -9.34
CA THR A 57 -0.37 -23.18 -9.51
C THR A 57 -0.75 -23.40 -10.98
N GLU A 58 -0.12 -24.38 -11.62
CA GLU A 58 -0.56 -24.97 -12.90
C GLU A 58 -1.94 -25.61 -12.77
#